data_AF-A0AAP0KPW5-F1
#
_entry.id   AF-A0AAP0KPW5-F1
#
_cell.length_a   1.000
_cell.length_b   1.000
_cell.length_c   1.000
_cell.angle_alpha   90.00
_cell.angle_beta   90.00
_cell.angle_gamma   90.00
#
_symmetry.space_group_name_H-M   'P 1'
#
loop_
_entity.id
_entity.type
_entity.pdbx_description
1 polymer ?
#
loop_
_entity_poly.entity_id
_entity_poly.type
_entity_poly.pdbx_seq_one_letter_code
_entity_poly.pdbx_strand_id
1 'polypeptide(L)'
;MKNQITGILPSSIGNLKNLKSLVVLNNHINRTIPRGIRELSQLIYLDLSSNFFEGVVSESHFANLAKLEILDLSSTSKKSLILQVSSAWIPAFTNLEILDLRHLACTITAAPKAFPSSHITWDLNAEIQTMREEMPQSAEEAGDDHM
;
A
#
# COMPACT_ATOMS: atom_id res chain seq x y z
N MET A 1 9.18 -5.82 18.96
CA MET A 1 8.43 -6.94 19.58
C MET A 1 7.25 -7.26 18.68
N LYS A 2 6.96 -8.54 18.43
CA LYS A 2 5.81 -8.97 17.62
C LYS A 2 4.66 -9.32 18.55
N ASN A 3 3.50 -8.69 18.36
CA ASN A 3 2.30 -9.03 19.08
C ASN A 3 1.51 -10.11 18.30
N GLN A 4 0.65 -10.85 18.99
CA GLN A 4 -0.13 -11.95 18.42
C GLN A 4 -1.60 -11.58 18.18
N ILE A 5 -1.91 -10.29 17.98
CA ILE A 5 -3.28 -9.88 17.67
C ILE A 5 -3.63 -10.42 16.28
N THR A 6 -4.66 -11.25 16.22
CA THR A 6 -5.18 -11.87 15.00
C THR A 6 -6.56 -11.34 14.66
N GLY A 7 -7.06 -11.70 13.47
CA GLY A 7 -8.39 -11.33 13.02
C GLY A 7 -8.38 -10.06 12.16
N ILE A 8 -9.50 -9.36 12.12
CA ILE A 8 -9.72 -8.21 11.23
C ILE A 8 -9.64 -6.89 11.98
N LEU A 9 -9.23 -5.81 11.30
CA LEU A 9 -9.46 -4.46 11.79
C LEU A 9 -10.95 -4.11 11.58
N PRO A 10 -11.74 -3.87 12.64
CA PRO A 10 -13.18 -3.70 12.51
C PRO A 10 -13.54 -2.34 11.90
N SER A 11 -14.62 -2.29 11.13
CA SER A 11 -15.12 -1.04 10.53
C SER A 11 -15.54 0.00 11.58
N SER A 12 -15.88 -0.43 12.79
CA SER A 12 -16.19 0.43 13.93
C SER A 12 -15.04 1.30 14.39
N ILE A 13 -13.79 1.05 13.94
CA ILE A 13 -12.66 1.95 14.19
C ILE A 13 -12.98 3.38 13.75
N GLY A 14 -13.78 3.55 12.68
CA GLY A 14 -14.22 4.85 12.18
C GLY A 14 -15.08 5.68 13.14
N ASN A 15 -15.56 5.09 14.24
CA ASN A 15 -16.29 5.81 15.28
C ASN A 15 -15.37 6.62 16.19
N LEU A 16 -14.06 6.36 16.17
CA LEU A 16 -13.06 7.07 16.97
C LEU A 16 -12.69 8.41 16.31
N LYS A 17 -13.66 9.33 16.21
CA LYS A 17 -13.52 10.60 15.44
C LYS A 17 -12.39 11.52 15.89
N ASN A 18 -11.91 11.37 17.12
CA ASN A 18 -10.80 12.15 17.69
C ASN A 18 -9.45 11.41 17.67
N LEU A 19 -9.39 10.21 17.08
CA LEU A 19 -8.16 9.42 17.03
C LEU A 19 -7.10 10.14 16.19
N LYS A 20 -5.92 10.36 16.77
CA LYS A 20 -4.77 11.00 16.11
C LYS A 20 -3.72 10.01 15.65
N SER A 21 -3.64 8.85 16.30
CA SER A 21 -2.64 7.84 16.00
C SER A 21 -3.29 6.46 16.07
N LEU A 22 -3.16 5.70 14.98
CA LEU A 22 -3.56 4.31 14.89
C LEU A 22 -2.33 3.49 14.52
N VAL A 23 -1.82 2.75 15.50
CA VAL A 23 -0.61 1.95 15.35
C VAL A 23 -0.94 0.51 15.71
N VAL A 24 -0.92 -0.37 14.71
CA VAL A 24 -1.13 -1.82 14.88
C VAL A 24 0.02 -2.63 14.29
N LEU A 25 1.19 -2.02 14.17
CA LEU A 25 2.40 -2.61 13.61
C LEU A 25 2.80 -3.94 14.27
N ASN A 26 3.42 -4.83 13.51
CA ASN A 26 3.93 -6.14 13.98
C ASN A 26 2.86 -7.01 14.66
N ASN A 27 1.72 -7.22 14.00
CA ASN A 27 0.66 -8.12 14.43
C ASN A 27 0.34 -9.18 13.37
N HIS A 28 -0.72 -9.97 13.61
CA HIS A 28 -1.24 -10.95 12.68
C HIS A 28 -2.63 -10.57 12.15
N ILE A 29 -2.91 -9.26 12.06
CA ILE A 29 -4.17 -8.76 11.51
C ILE A 29 -4.19 -9.07 10.02
N ASN A 30 -5.33 -9.55 9.54
CA ASN A 30 -5.51 -10.01 8.17
C ASN A 30 -6.79 -9.45 7.55
N ARG A 31 -7.12 -9.92 6.34
CA ARG A 31 -8.21 -9.41 5.50
C ARG A 31 -7.96 -7.98 5.05
N THR A 32 -9.01 -7.31 4.60
CA THR A 32 -8.96 -5.97 4.01
C THR A 32 -8.84 -4.88 5.08
N ILE A 33 -8.23 -3.77 4.69
CA ILE A 33 -8.31 -2.54 5.47
C ILE A 33 -9.76 -2.03 5.40
N PRO A 34 -10.44 -1.79 6.54
CA PRO A 34 -11.83 -1.39 6.54
C PRO A 34 -12.01 0.04 6.02
N ARG A 35 -13.11 0.28 5.30
CA ARG A 35 -13.49 1.64 4.84
C ARG A 35 -13.67 2.65 5.98
N GLY A 36 -13.88 2.18 7.20
CA GLY A 36 -13.96 3.02 8.40
C GLY A 36 -12.70 3.85 8.67
N ILE A 37 -11.54 3.48 8.10
CA ILE A 37 -10.32 4.30 8.22
C ILE A 37 -10.54 5.73 7.71
N ARG A 38 -11.27 5.92 6.60
CA ARG A 38 -11.54 7.24 6.02
C ARG A 38 -12.32 8.17 6.96
N GLU A 39 -12.94 7.63 8.01
CA GLU A 39 -13.76 8.38 8.95
C GLU A 39 -12.93 9.05 10.05
N LEU A 40 -11.64 8.73 10.13
CA LEU A 40 -10.68 9.23 11.12
C LEU A 40 -10.07 10.56 10.68
N SER A 41 -10.87 11.61 10.53
CA SER A 41 -10.42 12.91 9.99
C SER A 41 -9.37 13.65 10.83
N GLN A 42 -9.16 13.23 12.08
CA GLN A 42 -8.13 13.75 12.97
C GLN A 42 -6.82 12.95 12.96
N LEU A 43 -6.75 11.89 12.14
CA LEU A 43 -5.61 10.98 12.12
C LEU A 43 -4.38 11.67 11.51
N ILE A 44 -3.27 11.57 12.24
CA ILE A 44 -1.95 12.11 11.89
C ILE A 44 -0.99 10.95 11.57
N TYR A 45 -1.08 9.87 12.34
CA TYR A 45 -0.21 8.70 12.20
C TYR A 45 -1.04 7.45 11.94
N LEU A 46 -0.82 6.81 10.79
CA LEU A 46 -1.39 5.51 10.45
C LEU A 46 -0.27 4.51 10.14
N ASP A 47 -0.08 3.56 11.05
CA ASP A 47 0.88 2.47 10.88
C ASP A 47 0.17 1.12 10.98
N LEU A 48 0.01 0.49 9.82
CA LEU A 48 -0.56 -0.84 9.64
C LEU A 48 0.52 -1.87 9.29
N SER A 49 1.80 -1.49 9.39
CA SER A 49 2.91 -2.25 8.85
C SER A 49 3.08 -3.63 9.49
N SER A 50 3.76 -4.53 8.79
CA SER A 50 4.11 -5.85 9.32
C SER A 50 2.90 -6.63 9.85
N ASN A 51 1.82 -6.58 9.08
CA ASN A 51 0.60 -7.38 9.23
C ASN A 51 0.36 -8.23 7.96
N PHE A 52 -0.74 -8.98 7.92
CA PHE A 52 -1.17 -9.81 6.79
C PHE A 52 -2.40 -9.24 6.10
N PHE A 53 -2.50 -7.91 6.01
CA PHE A 53 -3.57 -7.27 5.23
C PHE A 53 -3.53 -7.74 3.78
N GLU A 54 -4.70 -7.95 3.19
CA GLU A 54 -4.88 -8.44 1.84
C GLU A 54 -5.97 -7.66 1.09
N GLY A 55 -6.00 -7.79 -0.24
CA GLY A 55 -7.01 -7.19 -1.10
C GLY A 55 -6.61 -5.82 -1.62
N VAL A 56 -7.59 -5.00 -2.02
CA VAL A 56 -7.35 -3.75 -2.74
C VAL A 56 -7.57 -2.54 -1.84
N VAL A 57 -6.54 -1.69 -1.76
CA VAL A 57 -6.59 -0.36 -1.18
C VAL A 57 -6.68 0.65 -2.31
N SER A 58 -7.64 1.56 -2.20
CA SER A 58 -7.90 2.62 -3.17
C SER A 58 -8.04 3.97 -2.49
N GLU A 59 -8.04 5.02 -3.28
CA GLU A 59 -8.21 6.43 -2.89
C GLU A 59 -9.33 6.65 -1.85
N SER A 60 -10.43 5.90 -2.01
CA SER A 60 -11.60 5.98 -1.12
C SER A 60 -11.32 5.62 0.35
N HIS A 61 -10.26 4.85 0.63
CA HIS A 61 -9.85 4.52 1.99
C HIS A 61 -9.23 5.71 2.73
N PHE A 62 -8.76 6.71 1.99
CA PHE A 62 -8.00 7.84 2.53
C PHE A 62 -8.67 9.20 2.31
N ALA A 63 -9.89 9.23 1.77
CA ALA A 63 -10.56 10.43 1.26
C ALA A 63 -10.65 11.61 2.26
N ASN A 64 -10.75 11.37 3.57
CA ASN A 64 -10.86 12.46 4.57
C ASN A 64 -9.66 12.57 5.51
N LEU A 65 -8.54 11.93 5.20
CA LEU A 65 -7.35 11.93 6.07
C LEU A 65 -6.48 13.18 5.86
N ALA A 66 -7.08 14.37 5.88
CA ALA A 66 -6.38 15.61 5.51
C ALA A 66 -5.21 15.98 6.44
N LYS A 67 -5.17 15.43 7.65
CA LYS A 67 -4.13 15.68 8.66
C LYS A 67 -3.02 14.63 8.68
N LEU A 68 -3.06 13.64 7.80
CA LEU A 68 -2.11 12.53 7.84
C LEU A 68 -0.71 13.03 7.48
N GLU A 69 0.24 12.74 8.35
CA GLU A 69 1.66 13.05 8.21
C GLU A 69 2.47 11.78 7.96
N ILE A 70 2.05 10.63 8.52
CA ILE A 70 2.71 9.34 8.34
C ILE A 70 1.71 8.28 7.91
N LEU A 71 2.03 7.60 6.81
CA LEU A 71 1.33 6.43 6.30
C LEU A 71 2.31 5.28 6.06
N ASP A 72 2.20 4.23 6.87
CA ASP A 72 2.95 2.99 6.68
C ASP A 72 1.97 1.82 6.45
N LEU A 73 2.00 1.28 5.24
CA LEU A 73 1.26 0.09 4.82
C LEU A 73 2.20 -1.06 4.47
N SER A 74 3.49 -0.95 4.81
CA SER A 74 4.50 -1.92 4.41
C SER A 74 4.17 -3.32 4.94
N SER A 75 4.28 -4.31 4.06
CA SER A 75 3.94 -5.69 4.41
C SER A 75 5.19 -6.51 4.69
N THR A 76 5.05 -7.53 5.54
CA THR A 76 6.06 -8.61 5.67
C THR A 76 5.76 -9.79 4.74
N SER A 77 4.56 -9.84 4.16
CA SER A 77 4.14 -10.83 3.16
C SER A 77 4.09 -10.17 1.79
N LYS A 78 4.95 -10.61 0.85
CA LYS A 78 4.96 -10.05 -0.51
C LYS A 78 3.61 -10.32 -1.19
N LYS A 79 3.05 -9.29 -1.84
CA LYS A 79 1.95 -9.38 -2.82
C LYS A 79 0.51 -9.66 -2.32
N SER A 80 0.22 -9.59 -1.02
CA SER A 80 -1.17 -9.78 -0.52
C SER A 80 -2.04 -8.51 -0.61
N LEU A 81 -1.46 -7.34 -0.39
CA LEU A 81 -2.16 -6.05 -0.41
C LEU A 81 -1.78 -5.28 -1.67
N ILE A 82 -2.79 -4.80 -2.38
CA ILE A 82 -2.66 -4.13 -3.68
C ILE A 82 -3.07 -2.67 -3.51
N LEU A 83 -2.19 -1.74 -3.89
CA LEU A 83 -2.56 -0.33 -4.01
C LEU A 83 -3.04 -0.06 -5.45
N GLN A 84 -4.32 0.26 -5.59
CA GLN A 84 -4.95 0.59 -6.88
C GLN A 84 -5.53 2.00 -6.82
N VAL A 85 -4.85 2.93 -7.50
CA VAL A 85 -5.17 4.35 -7.52
C VAL A 85 -5.09 4.89 -8.94
N SER A 86 -5.88 5.92 -9.24
CA SER A 86 -5.83 6.65 -10.50
C SER A 86 -4.51 7.42 -10.61
N SER A 87 -4.00 7.51 -11.84
CA SER A 87 -2.84 8.36 -12.15
C SER A 87 -3.10 9.85 -11.92
N ALA A 88 -4.38 10.25 -11.88
CA ALA A 88 -4.83 11.61 -11.58
C ALA A 88 -5.17 11.84 -10.10
N TRP A 89 -4.92 10.85 -9.23
CA TRP A 89 -5.28 10.97 -7.82
C TRP A 89 -4.48 12.06 -7.12
N ILE A 90 -5.20 12.98 -6.46
CA ILE A 90 -4.65 13.97 -5.54
C ILE A 90 -5.09 13.55 -4.13
N PRO A 91 -4.16 13.12 -3.26
CA PRO A 91 -4.51 12.69 -1.92
C PRO A 91 -4.97 13.87 -1.06
N ALA A 92 -5.90 13.62 -0.13
CA ALA A 92 -6.36 14.63 0.83
C ALA A 92 -5.28 15.03 1.85
N PHE A 93 -4.32 14.14 2.13
CA PHE A 93 -3.22 14.34 3.06
C PHE A 93 -2.10 15.19 2.45
N THR A 94 -2.31 16.50 2.36
CA THR A 94 -1.32 17.40 1.72
C THR A 94 -0.04 17.60 2.53
N ASN A 95 -0.03 17.23 3.82
CA ASN A 95 1.09 17.39 4.74
C ASN A 95 1.86 16.07 4.99
N LEU A 96 1.73 15.09 4.11
CA LEU A 96 2.38 13.79 4.31
C LEU A 96 3.90 13.95 4.28
N GLU A 97 4.56 13.47 5.33
CA GLU A 97 6.01 13.50 5.50
C GLU A 97 6.63 12.14 5.17
N ILE A 98 5.96 11.06 5.59
CA ILE A 98 6.46 9.68 5.46
C ILE A 98 5.41 8.82 4.77
N LEU A 99 5.84 8.14 3.72
CA LEU A 99 5.06 7.13 3.00
C LEU A 99 5.89 5.85 2.83
N ASP A 100 5.44 4.78 3.45
CA ASP A 100 6.03 3.45 3.26
C ASP A 100 4.99 2.47 2.69
N LEU A 101 5.31 1.97 1.50
CA LEU A 101 4.50 1.05 0.70
C LEU A 101 5.31 -0.20 0.30
N ARG A 102 6.42 -0.49 1.00
CA ARG A 102 7.28 -1.62 0.65
C ARG A 102 6.53 -2.95 0.73
N HIS A 103 6.87 -3.85 -0.19
CA HIS A 103 6.31 -5.21 -0.29
C HIS A 103 4.79 -5.31 -0.55
N LEU A 104 4.15 -4.21 -0.96
CA LEU A 104 2.83 -4.28 -1.59
C LEU A 104 2.95 -4.90 -2.99
N ALA A 105 1.87 -5.51 -3.50
CA ALA A 105 1.77 -5.80 -4.93
C ALA A 105 1.30 -4.51 -5.61
N CYS A 106 2.16 -3.87 -6.39
CA CYS A 106 1.78 -2.64 -7.06
C CYS A 106 1.35 -2.92 -8.50
N THR A 107 0.07 -2.71 -8.79
CA THR A 107 -0.44 -2.61 -10.17
C THR A 107 -0.45 -1.14 -10.57
N ILE A 108 0.70 -0.48 -10.45
CA ILE A 108 0.84 0.92 -10.82
C ILE A 108 0.96 0.98 -12.34
N THR A 109 -0.07 1.46 -13.03
CA THR A 109 0.08 1.90 -14.43
C THR A 109 0.79 3.25 -14.53
N ALA A 110 0.77 4.08 -13.48
CA ALA A 110 1.67 5.22 -13.28
C ALA A 110 1.66 5.70 -11.84
N ALA A 111 2.83 6.02 -11.31
CA ALA A 111 3.00 6.63 -10.01
C ALA A 111 2.18 7.94 -9.89
N PRO A 112 1.33 8.17 -8.87
CA PRO A 112 0.65 9.45 -8.72
C PRO A 112 1.69 10.56 -8.54
N LYS A 113 1.68 11.52 -9.47
CA LYS A 113 2.61 12.68 -9.45
C LYS A 113 2.40 13.60 -8.23
N ALA A 114 1.35 13.36 -7.45
CA ALA A 114 0.88 14.21 -6.37
C ALA A 114 1.41 13.81 -4.97
N PHE A 115 2.26 12.79 -4.85
CA PHE A 115 2.85 12.47 -3.54
C PHE A 115 3.96 13.47 -3.18
N PRO A 116 3.93 14.05 -1.96
CA PRO A 116 4.95 15.01 -1.53
C PRO A 116 6.33 14.36 -1.41
N SER A 117 7.34 15.03 -1.97
CA SER A 117 8.65 14.47 -2.31
C SER A 117 9.63 14.27 -1.14
N SER A 118 9.26 14.52 0.12
CA SER A 118 10.26 14.67 1.18
C SER A 118 10.89 13.35 1.64
N HIS A 119 10.16 12.25 1.82
CA HIS A 119 10.77 10.95 2.18
C HIS A 119 9.89 9.76 1.74
N ILE A 120 9.80 9.55 0.42
CA ILE A 120 9.07 8.41 -0.15
C ILE A 120 10.04 7.22 -0.27
N THR A 121 9.88 6.18 0.55
CA THR A 121 10.55 4.89 0.33
C THR A 121 9.67 4.03 -0.57
N TRP A 122 9.62 4.39 -1.85
CA TRP A 122 9.08 3.53 -2.88
C TRP A 122 10.22 2.77 -3.52
N ASP A 123 10.17 1.44 -3.48
CA ASP A 123 11.05 0.65 -4.34
C ASP A 123 10.31 0.33 -5.65
N LEU A 124 10.05 1.36 -6.44
CA LEU A 124 9.48 1.20 -7.78
C LEU A 124 10.45 0.45 -8.72
N ASN A 125 11.74 0.46 -8.39
CA ASN A 125 12.80 -0.19 -9.17
C ASN A 125 12.79 -1.71 -9.03
N ALA A 126 12.34 -2.26 -7.90
CA ALA A 126 12.28 -3.72 -7.72
C ALA A 126 11.20 -4.40 -8.58
N GLU A 127 10.04 -3.76 -8.81
CA GLU A 127 8.95 -4.35 -9.60
C GLU A 127 9.15 -4.22 -11.12
N ILE A 128 9.78 -3.14 -11.60
CA ILE A 128 10.15 -3.00 -13.03
C ILE A 128 11.18 -4.09 -13.41
N GLN A 129 12.09 -4.45 -12.51
CA GLN A 129 13.06 -5.52 -12.74
C GLN A 129 12.39 -6.90 -12.79
N THR A 130 11.41 -7.15 -11.91
CA THR A 130 10.72 -8.44 -11.84
C THR A 130 9.88 -8.72 -13.10
N MET A 131 9.22 -7.70 -13.69
CA MET A 131 8.49 -7.86 -14.95
C MET A 131 9.40 -8.11 -16.17
N ARG A 132 10.67 -7.65 -16.12
CA ARG A 132 11.65 -7.93 -17.19
C ARG A 132 12.17 -9.36 -17.16
N GLU A 133 12.17 -10.01 -15.99
CA GLU A 133 12.68 -11.37 -15.81
C GLU A 133 11.61 -12.46 -16.03
N GLU A 134 10.32 -12.12 -16.02
CA GLU A 134 9.19 -13.05 -16.22
C GLU A 134 8.70 -13.16 -17.69
N MET A 135 9.38 -12.53 -18.67
CA MET A 135 9.11 -12.82 -20.09
C MET A 135 9.62 -14.23 -20.45
N PRO A 136 8.74 -15.17 -20.88
CA PRO A 136 9.20 -16.49 -21.28
C PRO A 136 10.13 -16.39 -22.50
N GLN A 137 11.34 -16.95 -22.36
CA GLN A 137 12.24 -17.21 -23.50
C GLN A 137 11.63 -18.31 -24.37
N SER A 138 10.69 -17.96 -25.25
CA SER A 138 10.21 -18.89 -26.27
C SER A 138 9.71 -18.13 -27.49
N ALA A 139 10.64 -17.72 -28.36
CA ALA A 139 10.45 -17.55 -29.80
C ALA A 139 11.76 -17.12 -30.48
N GLU A 140 12.81 -17.95 -30.42
CA GLU A 140 13.96 -17.76 -31.32
C GLU A 140 14.70 -19.09 -31.53
N GLU A 141 13.99 -20.10 -32.05
CA GLU A 141 14.61 -21.29 -32.66
C GLU A 141 13.60 -21.88 -33.67
N ALA A 142 13.54 -21.28 -34.86
CA ALA A 142 12.98 -21.89 -36.06
C ALA A 142 13.58 -21.20 -37.28
N GLY A 143 14.73 -21.69 -37.72
CA GLY A 143 15.40 -21.16 -38.89
C GLY A 143 16.79 -21.72 -39.14
N ASP A 144 17.00 -23.02 -38.94
CA ASP A 144 18.10 -23.72 -39.60
C ASP A 144 17.71 -25.18 -39.83
N ASP A 145 17.08 -25.45 -40.97
CA ASP A 145 16.96 -26.80 -41.50
C ASP A 145 17.70 -26.81 -42.84
N HIS A 146 18.77 -27.59 -42.87
CA HIS A 146 19.67 -27.76 -44.01
C HIS A 146 18.95 -28.35 -45.22
N MET A 147 19.14 -27.74 -46.40
CA MET A 147 19.57 -28.41 -47.64
C MET A 147 19.89 -27.42 -48.77
#